data_AF-A0A5B9PJZ1-F1
#
_entry.id   AF-A0A5B9PJZ1-F1
#
_cell.length_a   1.000
_cell.length_b   1.000
_cell.length_c   1.000
_cell.angle_alpha   90.00
_cell.angle_beta   90.00
_cell.angle_gamma   90.00
#
_symmetry.space_group_name_H-M   'P 1'
#
loop_
_entity.id
_entity.type
_entity.pdbx_description
1 polymer ?
#
loop_
_entity_poly.entity_id
_entity_poly.type
_entity_poly.pdbx_seq_one_letter_code
_entity_poly.pdbx_strand_id
1 'polypeptide(L)'
;MNPSKFAFSCLLAFCLTMPLFGQNQTSPDKKTETQKVKFDLKKRRIEQLYAFMDENHPELKQLLLTLEDKKKWQYKQAMMGLDRAVKKLENIKQRSPKRYEMGLKQWNIESRITMAAAQVKLKDNEKNRDKLKSLVTQLVDFHLERMKSDKEQVISRLKQLEKRIADAESNREEAIEKRVKSATRRSKKAKKSQ
;
A
#
# COMPACT_ATOMS: atom_id res chain seq x y z
N MET A 1 40.60 4.15 9.05
CA MET A 1 39.48 4.81 8.36
C MET A 1 40.05 5.62 7.22
N ASN A 2 39.77 5.22 5.98
CA ASN A 2 40.11 5.93 4.74
C ASN A 2 38.97 5.65 3.75
N PRO A 3 38.22 6.66 3.29
CA PRO A 3 37.34 6.50 2.14
C PRO A 3 38.09 6.81 0.84
N SER A 4 37.88 5.94 -0.14
CA SER A 4 38.47 5.95 -1.47
C SER A 4 37.67 6.82 -2.44
N LYS A 5 38.41 7.71 -3.12
CA LYS A 5 38.46 7.91 -4.59
C LYS A 5 37.19 8.40 -5.30
N PHE A 6 37.15 9.71 -5.52
CA PHE A 6 36.61 10.32 -6.74
C PHE A 6 37.73 10.52 -7.74
N ALA A 7 37.53 10.09 -8.99
CA ALA A 7 38.38 10.46 -10.12
C ALA A 7 37.53 10.41 -11.39
N PHE A 8 37.19 11.58 -11.92
CA PHE A 8 36.97 11.78 -13.35
C PHE A 8 37.46 13.19 -13.69
N SER A 9 38.55 13.23 -14.44
CA SER A 9 39.21 14.40 -15.00
C SER A 9 39.40 14.17 -16.49
N CYS A 10 39.05 15.19 -17.28
CA CYS A 10 39.50 15.56 -18.64
C CYS A 10 38.32 16.30 -19.30
N LEU A 11 38.24 17.64 -19.38
CA LEU A 11 39.18 18.70 -19.83
C LEU A 11 39.24 18.80 -21.37
N LEU A 12 39.13 20.06 -21.81
CA LEU A 12 39.19 20.66 -23.15
C LEU A 12 37.84 20.88 -23.83
N ALA A 13 37.54 21.98 -24.52
CA ALA A 13 37.99 23.38 -24.57
C ALA A 13 37.18 23.99 -25.75
N PHE A 14 37.08 25.33 -25.79
CA PHE A 14 36.76 26.13 -26.99
C PHE A 14 35.27 26.23 -27.42
N CYS A 15 34.66 27.40 -27.18
CA CYS A 15 34.29 28.34 -28.24
C CYS A 15 33.65 29.60 -27.65
N LEU A 16 34.29 30.75 -27.93
CA LEU A 16 33.75 32.10 -27.79
C LEU A 16 32.79 32.37 -28.96
N THR A 17 31.50 32.57 -28.69
CA THR A 17 30.58 33.32 -29.57
C THR A 17 29.50 34.03 -28.75
N MET A 18 29.41 35.34 -29.01
CA MET A 18 28.36 36.35 -28.80
C MET A 18 27.11 36.11 -27.92
N PRO A 19 26.61 37.21 -27.30
CA PRO A 19 25.35 37.22 -26.57
C PRO A 19 24.17 37.24 -27.54
N LEU A 20 23.24 36.30 -27.39
CA LEU A 20 21.91 36.39 -28.00
C LEU A 20 20.87 35.77 -27.07
N PHE A 21 20.02 36.66 -26.54
CA PHE A 21 18.58 36.46 -26.43
C PHE A 21 18.08 35.25 -25.64
N GLY A 22 17.74 35.50 -24.37
CA GLY A 22 16.83 34.67 -23.60
C GLY A 22 15.75 35.54 -22.98
N GLN A 23 14.83 36.05 -23.80
CA GLN A 23 13.59 36.64 -23.30
C GLN A 23 12.92 35.64 -22.35
N ASN A 24 12.79 36.06 -21.10
CA ASN A 24 11.98 35.37 -20.10
C ASN A 24 10.50 35.60 -20.45
N GLN A 25 10.02 34.90 -21.48
CA GLN A 25 8.60 34.83 -21.79
C GLN A 25 7.97 33.84 -20.83
N THR A 26 7.42 34.34 -19.72
CA THR A 26 6.37 33.60 -19.01
C THR A 26 5.13 33.59 -19.91
N SER A 27 5.11 32.66 -20.86
CA SER A 27 3.96 32.45 -21.74
C SER A 27 2.74 32.01 -20.90
N PRO A 28 1.57 32.66 -21.05
CA PRO A 28 0.36 32.36 -20.26
C PRO A 28 -0.23 30.97 -20.56
N ASP A 29 0.20 30.32 -21.65
CA ASP A 29 -0.35 29.03 -22.11
C ASP A 29 -0.05 27.84 -21.21
N LYS A 30 1.14 27.78 -20.58
CA LYS A 30 1.52 26.64 -19.72
C LYS A 30 0.61 26.48 -18.49
N LYS A 31 0.06 27.58 -17.97
CA LYS A 31 -0.84 27.54 -16.80
C LYS A 31 -2.21 26.98 -17.16
N THR A 32 -2.74 27.33 -18.33
CA THR A 32 -4.06 26.89 -18.83
C THR A 32 -4.04 25.40 -19.18
N GLU A 33 -2.99 24.92 -19.85
CA GLU A 33 -2.85 23.51 -20.22
C GLU A 33 -2.65 22.61 -19.00
N THR A 34 -1.79 23.02 -18.05
CA THR A 34 -1.57 22.27 -16.80
C THR A 34 -2.83 22.17 -15.94
N GLN A 35 -3.67 23.21 -15.93
CA GLN A 35 -4.94 23.19 -15.18
C GLN A 35 -5.98 22.28 -15.83
N LYS A 36 -6.10 22.32 -17.16
CA LYS A 36 -6.99 21.42 -17.91
C LYS A 36 -6.62 19.95 -17.69
N VAL A 37 -5.33 19.61 -17.80
CA VAL A 37 -4.84 18.24 -17.53
C VAL A 37 -5.17 17.79 -16.10
N LYS A 38 -4.98 18.66 -15.09
CA LYS A 38 -5.35 18.34 -13.70
C LYS A 38 -6.85 18.14 -13.51
N PHE A 39 -7.68 18.93 -14.18
CA PHE A 39 -9.13 18.78 -14.16
C PHE A 39 -9.55 17.45 -14.78
N ASP A 40 -9.00 17.08 -15.94
CA ASP A 40 -9.32 15.82 -16.62
C ASP A 40 -8.85 14.59 -15.83
N LEU A 41 -7.69 14.67 -15.15
CA LEU A 41 -7.24 13.63 -14.23
C LEU A 41 -8.17 13.47 -13.03
N LYS A 42 -8.65 14.59 -12.48
CA LYS A 42 -9.61 14.58 -11.38
C LYS A 42 -10.95 13.98 -11.81
N LYS A 43 -11.45 14.33 -13.00
CA LYS A 43 -12.68 13.77 -13.57
C LYS A 43 -12.56 12.26 -13.75
N ARG A 44 -11.50 11.79 -14.43
CA ARG A 44 -11.22 10.35 -14.60
C ARG A 44 -11.16 9.61 -13.27
N ARG A 45 -10.53 10.21 -12.24
CA ARG A 45 -10.48 9.57 -10.92
C ARG A 45 -11.87 9.45 -10.29
N ILE A 46 -12.72 10.46 -10.41
CA ILE A 46 -14.11 10.39 -9.90
C ILE A 46 -14.89 9.27 -10.59
N GLU A 47 -14.75 9.14 -11.92
CA GLU A 47 -15.38 8.06 -12.69
C GLU A 47 -14.94 6.67 -12.21
N GLN A 48 -13.64 6.48 -11.93
CA GLN A 48 -13.13 5.22 -11.35
C GLN A 48 -13.72 4.93 -9.97
N LEU A 49 -13.87 5.96 -9.12
CA LEU A 49 -14.46 5.79 -7.80
C LEU A 49 -15.94 5.44 -7.89
N TYR A 50 -16.67 5.99 -8.87
CA TYR A 50 -18.05 5.59 -9.13
C TYR A 50 -18.14 4.14 -9.60
N ALA A 51 -17.31 3.71 -10.55
CA ALA A 51 -17.25 2.32 -11.00
C ALA A 51 -16.93 1.36 -9.84
N PHE A 52 -15.96 1.73 -8.99
CA PHE A 52 -15.63 0.95 -7.80
C PHE A 52 -16.82 0.78 -6.86
N MET A 53 -17.63 1.82 -6.68
CA MET A 53 -18.83 1.72 -5.85
C MET A 53 -19.95 0.92 -6.53
N ASP A 54 -20.11 1.02 -7.85
CA ASP A 54 -21.10 0.20 -8.58
C ASP A 54 -20.83 -1.29 -8.37
N GLU A 55 -19.56 -1.69 -8.42
CA GLU A 55 -19.16 -3.08 -8.24
C GLU A 55 -19.30 -3.57 -6.79
N ASN A 56 -18.97 -2.71 -5.81
CA ASN A 56 -18.77 -3.16 -4.43
C ASN A 56 -19.86 -2.69 -3.46
N HIS A 57 -20.39 -1.48 -3.63
CA HIS A 57 -21.36 -0.90 -2.70
C HIS A 57 -22.29 0.12 -3.39
N PRO A 58 -23.28 -0.33 -4.19
CA PRO A 58 -24.14 0.57 -4.96
C PRO A 58 -24.97 1.53 -4.09
N GLU A 59 -25.38 1.10 -2.89
CA GLU A 59 -26.11 1.96 -1.94
C GLU A 59 -25.28 3.18 -1.49
N LEU A 60 -23.95 3.06 -1.41
CA LEU A 60 -23.07 4.17 -1.03
C LEU A 60 -23.02 5.22 -2.15
N LYS A 61 -23.01 4.77 -3.41
CA LYS A 61 -23.07 5.67 -4.57
C LYS A 61 -24.35 6.51 -4.54
N GLN A 62 -25.50 5.87 -4.31
CA GLN A 62 -26.79 6.59 -4.21
C GLN A 62 -26.77 7.66 -3.11
N LEU A 63 -26.16 7.33 -1.96
CA LEU A 63 -26.00 8.29 -0.87
C LEU A 63 -25.09 9.46 -1.27
N LEU A 64 -23.97 9.20 -1.95
CA LEU A 64 -23.05 10.24 -2.39
C LEU A 64 -23.66 11.18 -3.43
N LEU A 65 -24.45 10.66 -4.37
CA LEU A 65 -25.19 11.48 -5.33
C LEU A 65 -26.17 12.43 -4.61
N THR A 66 -26.88 11.91 -3.60
CA THR A 66 -27.77 12.75 -2.79
C THR A 66 -27.01 13.84 -1.99
N LEU A 67 -25.79 13.52 -1.54
CA LEU A 67 -24.92 14.47 -0.83
C LEU A 67 -24.33 15.53 -1.77
N GLU A 68 -24.05 15.18 -3.03
CA GLU A 68 -23.55 16.11 -4.05
C GLU A 68 -24.52 17.29 -4.24
N ASP A 69 -25.83 16.99 -4.28
CA ASP A 69 -26.88 18.00 -4.44
C ASP A 69 -27.09 18.86 -3.19
N LYS A 70 -27.23 18.20 -2.02
CA LYS A 70 -27.68 18.87 -0.79
C LYS A 70 -26.54 19.47 0.03
N LYS A 71 -25.36 18.85 -0.02
CA LYS A 71 -24.30 18.97 0.99
C LYS A 71 -22.90 18.81 0.37
N LYS A 72 -22.55 19.74 -0.54
CA LYS A 72 -21.31 19.72 -1.34
C LYS A 72 -20.02 19.53 -0.52
N TRP A 73 -19.94 20.12 0.67
CA TRP A 73 -18.75 19.96 1.53
C TRP A 73 -18.62 18.53 2.06
N GLN A 74 -19.72 17.93 2.55
CA GLN A 74 -19.75 16.56 3.04
C GLN A 74 -19.45 15.56 1.91
N TYR A 75 -20.00 15.81 0.71
CA TYR A 75 -19.67 15.04 -0.49
C TYR A 75 -18.17 15.06 -0.78
N LYS A 76 -17.53 16.24 -0.78
CA LYS A 76 -16.08 16.35 -1.01
C LYS A 76 -15.26 15.56 0.02
N GLN A 77 -15.64 15.63 1.30
CA GLN A 77 -14.96 14.86 2.35
C GLN A 77 -15.13 13.36 2.16
N ALA A 78 -16.33 12.91 1.84
CA ALA A 78 -16.62 11.50 1.61
C ALA A 78 -15.88 10.95 0.38
N MET A 79 -15.84 11.71 -0.73
CA MET A 79 -15.06 11.35 -1.92
C MET A 79 -13.55 11.29 -1.63
N MET A 80 -13.01 12.20 -0.83
CA MET A 80 -11.60 12.14 -0.41
C MET A 80 -11.32 10.93 0.50
N GLY A 81 -12.26 10.57 1.38
CA GLY A 81 -12.17 9.36 2.19
C GLY A 81 -12.17 8.10 1.34
N LEU A 82 -13.10 8.02 0.39
CA LEU A 82 -13.22 6.91 -0.57
C LEU A 82 -11.95 6.77 -1.41
N ASP A 83 -11.43 7.86 -1.97
CA ASP A 83 -10.20 7.83 -2.77
C ASP A 83 -9.01 7.26 -1.99
N ARG A 84 -8.85 7.66 -0.72
CA ARG A 84 -7.79 7.12 0.15
C ARG A 84 -7.97 5.62 0.40
N ALA A 85 -9.21 5.17 0.64
CA ALA A 85 -9.51 3.76 0.87
C ALA A 85 -9.22 2.93 -0.39
N VAL A 86 -9.68 3.37 -1.55
CA VAL A 86 -9.46 2.71 -2.85
C VAL A 86 -7.97 2.64 -3.18
N LYS A 87 -7.22 3.75 -3.02
CA LYS A 87 -5.75 3.73 -3.21
C LYS A 87 -5.04 2.73 -2.32
N LYS A 88 -5.46 2.62 -1.05
CA LYS A 88 -4.92 1.63 -0.13
C LYS A 88 -5.19 0.21 -0.62
N LEU A 89 -6.39 -0.08 -1.13
CA LEU A 89 -6.74 -1.38 -1.69
C LEU A 89 -5.98 -1.68 -2.99
N GLU A 90 -5.88 -0.72 -3.92
CA GLU A 90 -5.10 -0.82 -5.16
C GLU A 90 -3.63 -1.17 -4.86
N ASN A 91 -3.01 -0.51 -3.87
CA ASN A 91 -1.64 -0.80 -3.44
C ASN A 91 -1.48 -2.22 -2.85
N ILE A 92 -2.50 -2.72 -2.15
CA ILE A 92 -2.51 -4.09 -1.63
C ILE A 92 -2.65 -5.10 -2.77
N LYS A 93 -3.50 -4.82 -3.77
CA LYS A 93 -3.73 -5.66 -4.95
C LYS A 93 -2.43 -5.97 -5.70
N GLN A 94 -1.56 -4.96 -5.84
CA GLN A 94 -0.24 -5.11 -6.48
C GLN A 94 0.68 -6.08 -5.73
N ARG A 95 0.54 -6.21 -4.41
CA ARG A 95 1.43 -7.04 -3.56
C ARG A 95 0.87 -8.44 -3.33
N SER A 96 -0.45 -8.57 -3.16
CA SER A 96 -1.09 -9.85 -2.86
C SER A 96 -2.59 -9.80 -3.18
N PRO A 97 -3.05 -10.55 -4.20
CA PRO A 97 -4.48 -10.65 -4.53
C PRO A 97 -5.34 -11.15 -3.36
N LYS A 98 -4.86 -12.15 -2.61
CA LYS A 98 -5.56 -12.66 -1.43
C LYS A 98 -5.77 -11.59 -0.35
N ARG A 99 -4.78 -10.72 -0.12
CA ARG A 99 -4.91 -9.60 0.83
C ARG A 99 -5.85 -8.52 0.31
N TYR A 100 -5.94 -8.34 -1.00
CA TYR A 100 -6.89 -7.42 -1.62
C TYR A 100 -8.32 -7.87 -1.37
N GLU A 101 -8.65 -9.14 -1.62
CA GLU A 101 -9.99 -9.67 -1.36
C GLU A 101 -10.42 -9.51 0.11
N MET A 102 -9.52 -9.80 1.05
CA MET A 102 -9.77 -9.59 2.46
C MET A 102 -9.99 -8.11 2.80
N GLY A 103 -9.15 -7.22 2.26
CA GLY A 103 -9.29 -5.79 2.45
C GLY A 103 -10.59 -5.24 1.88
N LEU A 104 -11.01 -5.74 0.71
CA LEU A 104 -12.24 -5.35 0.04
C LEU A 104 -13.48 -5.79 0.84
N LYS A 105 -13.48 -7.03 1.34
CA LYS A 105 -14.53 -7.53 2.23
C LYS A 105 -14.65 -6.66 3.49
N GLN A 106 -13.52 -6.38 4.14
CA GLN A 106 -13.49 -5.52 5.33
C GLN A 106 -14.05 -4.12 5.04
N TRP A 107 -13.57 -3.49 3.97
CA TRP A 107 -14.03 -2.16 3.56
C TRP A 107 -15.54 -2.12 3.30
N ASN A 108 -16.10 -3.15 2.67
CA ASN A 108 -17.53 -3.24 2.41
C ASN A 108 -18.34 -3.25 3.71
N ILE A 109 -17.94 -4.08 4.67
CA ILE A 109 -18.60 -4.17 5.98
C ILE A 109 -18.51 -2.83 6.71
N GLU A 110 -17.34 -2.20 6.77
CA GLU A 110 -17.11 -0.91 7.42
C GLU A 110 -17.94 0.23 6.79
N SER A 111 -18.06 0.25 5.47
CA SER A 111 -18.91 1.21 4.76
C SER A 111 -20.38 1.04 5.14
N ARG A 112 -20.88 -0.21 5.18
CA ARG A 112 -22.25 -0.51 5.60
C ARG A 112 -22.50 -0.15 7.05
N ILE A 113 -21.53 -0.39 7.95
CA ILE A 113 -21.60 0.04 9.36
C ILE A 113 -21.74 1.56 9.43
N THR A 114 -20.95 2.30 8.66
CA THR A 114 -21.01 3.76 8.62
C THR A 114 -22.39 4.25 8.19
N MET A 115 -22.98 3.62 7.16
CA MET A 115 -24.34 3.93 6.72
C MET A 115 -25.39 3.57 7.77
N ALA A 116 -25.32 2.39 8.38
CA ALA A 116 -26.25 1.96 9.44
C ALA A 116 -26.15 2.88 10.67
N ALA A 117 -24.95 3.29 11.06
CA ALA A 117 -24.75 4.25 12.15
C ALA A 117 -25.35 5.62 11.83
N ALA A 118 -25.25 6.08 10.58
CA ALA A 118 -25.93 7.29 10.13
C ALA A 118 -27.46 7.14 10.19
N GLN A 119 -28.01 5.98 9.82
CA GLN A 119 -29.45 5.69 9.92
C GLN A 119 -29.94 5.70 11.37
N VAL A 120 -29.18 5.12 12.31
CA VAL A 120 -29.48 5.19 13.75
C VAL A 120 -29.50 6.65 14.24
N LYS A 121 -28.53 7.47 13.80
CA LYS A 121 -28.50 8.91 14.14
C LYS A 121 -29.71 9.68 13.61
N LEU A 122 -30.23 9.30 12.44
CA LEU A 122 -31.42 9.93 11.85
C LEU A 122 -32.70 9.46 12.53
N LYS A 123 -32.81 8.16 12.79
CA LYS A 123 -33.95 7.54 13.46
C LYS A 123 -33.47 6.39 14.32
N ASP A 124 -33.52 6.61 15.62
CA ASP A 124 -33.15 5.59 16.58
C ASP A 124 -34.36 4.67 16.84
N ASN A 125 -34.29 3.45 16.30
CA ASN A 125 -35.28 2.41 16.52
C ASN A 125 -34.63 1.03 16.54
N GLU A 126 -35.35 0.04 17.04
CA GLU A 126 -34.86 -1.33 17.20
C GLU A 126 -34.32 -1.90 15.88
N LYS A 127 -35.07 -1.75 14.78
CA LYS A 127 -34.64 -2.20 13.45
C LYS A 127 -33.27 -1.65 13.02
N ASN A 128 -33.02 -0.36 13.21
CA ASN A 128 -31.76 0.27 12.82
C ASN A 128 -30.62 -0.15 13.77
N ARG A 129 -30.90 -0.30 15.07
CA ARG A 129 -29.94 -0.79 16.06
C ARG A 129 -29.54 -2.25 15.78
N ASP A 130 -30.50 -3.11 15.46
CA ASP A 130 -30.25 -4.51 15.12
C ASP A 130 -29.44 -4.65 13.84
N LYS A 131 -29.75 -3.83 12.83
CA LYS A 131 -28.96 -3.81 11.60
C LYS A 131 -27.51 -3.40 11.86
N LEU A 132 -27.29 -2.36 12.66
CA LEU A 132 -25.95 -1.94 13.06
C LEU A 132 -25.23 -3.04 13.85
N LYS A 133 -25.90 -3.63 14.85
CA LYS A 133 -25.35 -4.71 15.67
C LYS A 133 -24.93 -5.91 14.82
N SER A 134 -25.79 -6.35 13.89
CA SER A 134 -25.49 -7.45 12.97
C SER A 134 -24.25 -7.18 12.10
N LEU A 135 -24.11 -5.96 11.58
CA LEU A 135 -22.95 -5.58 10.76
C LEU A 135 -21.66 -5.51 11.60
N VAL A 136 -21.74 -4.99 12.83
CA VAL A 136 -20.60 -4.98 13.76
C VAL A 136 -20.19 -6.40 14.14
N THR A 137 -21.15 -7.29 14.39
CA THR A 137 -20.87 -8.72 14.62
C THR A 137 -20.13 -9.33 13.43
N GLN A 138 -20.59 -9.09 12.19
CA GLN A 138 -19.90 -9.56 10.99
C GLN A 138 -18.45 -9.05 10.90
N LEU A 139 -18.19 -7.79 11.28
CA LEU A 139 -16.83 -7.24 11.29
C LEU A 139 -15.94 -7.94 12.34
N VAL A 140 -16.47 -8.15 13.54
CA VAL A 140 -15.75 -8.83 14.63
C VAL A 140 -15.44 -10.26 14.24
N ASP A 141 -16.40 -10.99 13.69
CA ASP A 141 -16.22 -12.37 13.22
C ASP A 141 -15.21 -12.45 12.09
N PHE A 142 -15.27 -11.52 11.13
CA PHE A 142 -14.29 -11.40 10.05
C PHE A 142 -12.86 -11.18 10.59
N HIS A 143 -12.71 -10.30 11.59
CA HIS A 143 -11.41 -10.09 12.24
C HIS A 143 -10.93 -11.34 12.98
N LEU A 144 -11.82 -12.03 13.67
CA LEU A 144 -11.50 -13.25 14.39
C LEU A 144 -11.04 -14.35 13.43
N GLU A 145 -11.75 -14.56 12.32
CA GLU A 145 -11.38 -15.54 11.29
C GLU A 145 -10.00 -15.23 10.70
N ARG A 146 -9.74 -13.96 10.40
CA ARG A 146 -8.43 -13.51 9.92
C ARG A 146 -7.32 -13.81 10.92
N MET A 147 -7.52 -13.47 12.20
CA MET A 147 -6.53 -13.75 13.26
C MET A 147 -6.28 -15.25 13.42
N LYS A 148 -7.32 -16.09 13.30
CA LYS A 148 -7.17 -17.56 13.31
C LYS A 148 -6.31 -18.04 12.14
N SER A 149 -6.56 -17.55 10.92
CA SER A 149 -5.74 -17.90 9.75
C SER A 149 -4.29 -17.42 9.88
N ASP A 150 -4.07 -16.21 10.41
CA ASP A 150 -2.73 -15.68 10.67
C ASP A 150 -2.00 -16.54 11.72
N LYS A 151 -2.69 -16.96 12.79
CA LYS A 151 -2.16 -17.89 13.80
C LYS A 151 -1.72 -19.21 13.18
N GLU A 152 -2.54 -19.82 12.32
CA GLU A 152 -2.18 -21.08 11.64
C GLU A 152 -0.93 -20.95 10.76
N GLN A 153 -0.82 -19.85 10.02
CA GLN A 153 0.36 -19.58 9.19
C GLN A 153 1.63 -19.41 10.04
N VAL A 154 1.52 -18.72 11.17
CA VAL A 154 2.65 -18.54 12.10
C VAL A 154 3.05 -19.86 12.74
N ILE A 155 2.10 -20.69 13.17
CA ILE A 155 2.38 -22.02 13.72
C ILE A 155 3.09 -22.91 12.68
N SER A 156 2.65 -22.88 11.43
CA SER A 156 3.31 -23.64 10.35
C SER A 156 4.76 -23.21 10.16
N ARG A 157 5.04 -21.91 10.16
CA ARG A 157 6.40 -21.36 10.07
C ARG A 157 7.23 -21.69 11.31
N LEU A 158 6.62 -21.65 12.49
CA LEU A 158 7.28 -22.00 13.75
C LEU A 158 7.76 -23.45 13.71
N LYS A 159 6.92 -24.39 13.30
CA LYS A 159 7.30 -25.81 13.13
C LYS A 159 8.47 -25.99 12.17
N GLN A 160 8.50 -25.24 11.06
CA GLN A 160 9.62 -25.29 10.11
C GLN A 160 10.91 -24.74 10.72
N LEU A 161 10.83 -23.68 11.53
CA LEU A 161 11.98 -23.12 12.23
C LEU A 161 12.49 -24.06 13.32
N GLU A 162 11.60 -24.64 14.11
CA GLU A 162 11.93 -25.66 15.12
C GLU A 162 12.65 -26.85 14.49
N LYS A 163 12.17 -27.35 13.35
CA LYS A 163 12.86 -28.41 12.60
C LYS A 163 14.27 -27.98 12.18
N ARG A 164 14.42 -26.78 11.62
CA ARG A 164 15.74 -26.27 11.21
C ARG A 164 16.71 -26.11 12.38
N ILE A 165 16.19 -25.73 13.56
CA ILE A 165 16.99 -25.65 14.78
C ILE A 165 17.44 -27.04 15.20
N ALA A 166 16.54 -28.02 15.27
CA ALA A 166 16.89 -29.40 15.61
C ALA A 166 17.89 -30.02 14.61
N ASP A 167 17.71 -29.78 13.32
CA ASP A 167 18.66 -30.20 12.28
C ASP A 167 20.03 -29.51 12.46
N ALA A 168 20.08 -28.24 12.86
CA ALA A 168 21.33 -27.53 13.10
C ALA A 168 22.03 -27.99 14.39
N GLU A 169 21.26 -28.33 15.43
CA GLU A 169 21.76 -28.84 16.71
C GLU A 169 22.33 -30.25 16.55
N SER A 170 21.61 -31.15 15.86
CA SER A 170 22.08 -32.51 15.59
C SER A 170 23.34 -32.53 14.73
N ASN A 171 23.45 -31.62 13.75
CA ASN A 171 24.61 -31.54 12.85
C ASN A 171 25.70 -30.56 13.34
N ARG A 172 25.61 -30.08 14.58
CA ARG A 172 26.46 -29.00 15.10
C ARG A 172 27.94 -29.34 15.02
N GLU A 173 28.34 -30.53 15.46
CA GLU A 173 29.75 -30.92 15.52
C GLU A 173 30.35 -31.11 14.12
N GLU A 174 29.60 -31.75 13.22
CA GLU A 174 30.00 -31.88 11.82
C GLU A 174 30.13 -30.51 11.13
N ALA A 175 29.21 -29.58 11.42
CA ALA A 175 29.27 -28.22 10.91
C ALA A 175 30.51 -27.46 11.45
N ILE A 176 30.85 -27.62 12.73
CA ILE A 176 32.06 -27.05 13.35
C ILE A 176 33.30 -27.61 12.66
N GLU A 177 33.41 -28.94 12.51
CA GLU A 177 34.54 -29.57 11.84
C GLU A 177 34.73 -29.08 10.40
N LYS A 178 33.64 -29.03 9.61
CA LYS A 178 33.68 -28.50 8.23
C LYS A 178 34.18 -27.05 8.23
N ARG A 179 33.73 -26.23 9.19
CA ARG A 179 34.17 -24.83 9.31
C ARG A 179 35.66 -24.74 9.63
N VAL A 180 36.14 -25.51 10.61
CA VAL A 180 37.56 -25.57 11.02
C VAL A 180 38.44 -26.07 9.86
N LYS A 181 38.06 -27.17 9.18
CA LYS A 181 38.76 -27.70 8.00
C LYS A 181 38.84 -26.65 6.88
N SER A 182 37.77 -25.92 6.61
CA SER A 182 37.76 -24.86 5.58
C SER A 182 38.64 -23.65 5.94
N ALA A 183 38.73 -23.29 7.22
CA ALA A 183 39.52 -22.15 7.70
C ALA A 183 41.02 -22.49 7.68
N THR A 184 41.39 -23.68 8.16
CA THR A 184 42.77 -24.17 8.15
C THR A 184 43.30 -24.42 6.73
N ARG A 185 42.46 -24.87 5.79
CA ARG A 185 42.84 -25.00 4.37
C ARG A 185 43.12 -23.64 3.73
N ARG A 186 42.35 -22.60 4.07
CA ARG A 186 42.56 -21.24 3.56
C ARG A 186 43.86 -20.63 4.09
N SER A 187 44.16 -20.77 5.38
CA SER A 187 45.41 -20.25 5.97
C SER A 187 46.65 -20.94 5.39
N LYS A 188 46.59 -22.27 5.16
CA LYS A 188 47.68 -23.02 4.49
C LYS A 188 47.91 -22.56 3.05
N LYS A 189 46.85 -22.20 2.31
CA LYS A 189 46.98 -21.69 0.92
C LYS A 189 47.61 -20.30 0.88
N ALA A 190 47.24 -19.41 1.80
CA ALA A 190 47.80 -18.05 1.91
C ALA A 190 49.30 -18.05 2.26
N LYS A 191 49.75 -18.97 3.13
CA LYS A 191 51.16 -19.17 3.46
C LYS A 191 52.02 -19.77 2.32
N LYS A 192 51.40 -20.37 1.30
CA LYS A 192 52.10 -20.97 0.15
C LYS A 192 52.25 -20.02 -1.04
N SER A 193 51.55 -18.89 -1.02
CA SER A 193 51.56 -17.86 -2.07
C SER A 193 52.38 -16.63 -1.68
N GLN A 194 53.18 -16.74 -0.62
CA GLN A 194 54.03 -15.71 -0.03
C GLN A 194 55.44 -16.29 0.07
#